data_AF-A0A935HJW5-F1
#
_entry.id   AF-A0A935HJW5-F1
#
_cell.length_a   1.000
_cell.length_b   1.000
_cell.length_c   1.000
_cell.angle_alpha   90.00
_cell.angle_beta   90.00
_cell.angle_gamma   90.00
#
_symmetry.space_group_name_H-M   'P 1'
#
loop_
_entity.id
_entity.type
_entity.pdbx_description
1 polymer ?
#
loop_
_entity_poly.entity_id
_entity_poly.type
_entity_poly.pdbx_seq_one_letter_code
_entity_poly.pdbx_strand_id
1 'polypeptide(L)' 'MDQFKLWMSSPVMALGNKMPKEFLDTSMGIDLLMDELGRIEYGIFA' A
#
# COMPACT_ATOMS: atom_id res chain seq x y z
N MET A 1 -4.16 1.09 -14.26
CA MET A 1 -3.10 0.07 -14.09
C MET A 1 -1.76 0.67 -13.73
N ASP A 2 -1.31 1.73 -14.41
CA ASP A 2 0.05 2.28 -14.17
C ASP A 2 0.19 2.98 -12.82
N GLN A 3 -0.87 3.65 -12.34
CA GLN A 3 -0.89 4.25 -11.00
C GLN A 3 -0.73 3.21 -9.88
N PHE A 4 -1.38 2.06 -10.00
CA PHE A 4 -1.22 0.97 -9.03
C PHE A 4 0.22 0.42 -9.06
N LYS A 5 0.78 0.16 -10.25
CA LYS A 5 2.18 -0.29 -10.37
C LYS A 5 3.16 0.72 -9.78
N LEU A 6 2.93 2.01 -10.03
CA LEU A 6 3.72 3.09 -9.46
C LEU A 6 3.61 3.12 -7.94
N TRP A 7 2.40 3.06 -7.40
CA TRP A 7 2.16 2.99 -5.95
C TRP A 7 2.87 1.78 -5.34
N MET A 8 2.75 0.59 -5.96
CA MET A 8 3.41 -0.64 -5.52
C MET A 8 4.95 -0.55 -5.47
N SER A 9 5.54 0.37 -6.23
CA SER A 9 6.98 0.58 -6.33
C SER A 9 7.47 1.90 -5.73
N SER A 10 6.58 2.66 -5.09
CA SER A 10 6.89 3.92 -4.41
C SER A 10 6.95 3.74 -2.89
N PRO A 11 7.82 4.47 -2.18
CA PRO A 11 7.77 4.52 -0.73
C PRO A 11 6.44 5.13 -0.26
N VAL A 12 5.77 4.48 0.69
CA VAL A 12 4.51 4.96 1.27
C VAL A 12 4.71 5.29 2.75
N MET A 13 4.37 6.52 3.14
CA MET A 13 4.56 7.02 4.52
C MET A 13 3.81 6.17 5.54
N ALA A 14 2.54 5.85 5.26
CA ALA A 14 1.69 5.00 6.12
C ALA A 14 2.23 3.56 6.28
N LEU A 15 3.09 3.10 5.37
CA LEU A 15 3.78 1.82 5.45
C LEU A 15 5.19 1.94 6.05
N GLY A 16 5.49 3.05 6.74
CA GLY A 16 6.80 3.30 7.34
C GLY A 16 7.89 3.58 6.31
N ASN A 17 7.54 4.27 5.21
CA ASN A 17 8.40 4.54 4.05
C ASN A 17 8.93 3.30 3.32
N LYS A 18 8.22 2.18 3.45
CA LYS A 18 8.46 0.96 2.65
C LYS A 18 7.61 0.95 1.39
N MET A 19 8.04 0.18 0.41
CA MET A 19 7.28 -0.05 -0.81
C MET A 19 6.20 -1.11 -0.55
N PRO A 20 4.96 -0.94 -1.05
CA PRO A 20 3.88 -1.91 -0.85
C PRO A 20 4.25 -3.34 -1.25
N LYS A 21 5.06 -3.51 -2.32
CA LYS A 21 5.50 -4.83 -2.77
C LYS A 21 6.31 -5.62 -1.74
N GLU A 22 6.92 -4.96 -0.75
CA GLU A 22 7.68 -5.60 0.33
C GLU A 22 6.79 -6.35 1.33
N PHE A 23 5.46 -6.16 1.27
CA PHE A 23 4.50 -6.78 2.18
C PHE A 23 3.77 -7.98 1.55
N LEU A 24 4.03 -8.32 0.29
CA LEU A 24 3.33 -9.39 -0.42
C LEU A 24 3.71 -10.81 0.02
N ASP A 25 4.75 -10.95 0.85
CA ASP A 25 5.28 -12.26 1.27
C ASP A 25 4.42 -12.93 2.36
N THR A 26 3.49 -12.19 2.99
CA THR A 26 2.66 -12.70 4.09
C THR A 26 1.21 -12.29 3.92
N SER A 27 0.27 -13.12 4.38
CA SER A 27 -1.15 -12.78 4.38
C SER A 27 -1.43 -11.50 5.17
N MET A 28 -0.76 -11.34 6.33
CA MET A 28 -0.86 -10.14 7.15
C MET A 28 -0.41 -8.88 6.41
N GLY A 29 0.66 -8.98 5.62
CA GLY A 29 1.11 -7.87 4.78
C GLY A 29 0.13 -7.55 3.66
N ILE A 30 -0.52 -8.56 3.06
CA ILE A 30 -1.59 -8.34 2.07
C ILE A 30 -2.79 -7.63 2.70
N ASP A 31 -3.22 -8.06 3.89
CA ASP A 31 -4.32 -7.42 4.62
C ASP A 31 -4.02 -5.94 4.90
N LEU A 32 -2.79 -5.63 5.34
CA LEU A 32 -2.31 -4.25 5.52
C LEU A 32 -2.41 -3.42 4.23
N LEU A 33 -2.05 -4.00 3.07
CA LEU A 33 -2.17 -3.31 1.79
C LEU A 33 -3.62 -3.06 1.39
N MET A 34 -4.52 -4.00 1.69
CA MET A 34 -5.96 -3.83 1.41
C MET A 34 -6.57 -2.72 2.28
N ASP A 35 -6.17 -2.65 3.55
CA ASP A 35 -6.59 -1.56 4.44
C ASP A 35 -6.09 -0.20 3.95
N GLU A 36 -4.84 -0.12 3.46
CA GLU A 36 -4.29 1.10 2.86
C GLU A 36 -5.07 1.53 1.61
N LEU A 37 -5.32 0.58 0.69
CA LEU A 37 -6.06 0.84 -0.53
C LEU A 37 -7.50 1.31 -0.23
N GLY A 38 -8.15 0.72 0.77
CA GLY A 38 -9.46 1.16 1.23
C GLY A 38 -9.45 2.60 1.74
N ARG A 39 -8.44 3.00 2.54
CA ARG A 39 -8.34 4.40 2.99
C ARG A 39 -8.13 5.37 1.84
N ILE A 40 -7.31 5.02 0.85
CA ILE A 40 -7.11 5.82 -0.36
C ILE A 40 -8.41 5.98 -1.14
N GLU A 41 -9.20 4.92 -1.28
CA GLU A 41 -10.51 4.95 -1.97
C GLU A 41 -11.48 5.94 -1.29
N TYR A 42 -11.45 6.02 0.05
CA TYR A 42 -12.24 6.99 0.81
C TYR A 42 -11.58 8.38 0.95
N GLY A 43 -10.40 8.61 0.37
CA GLY A 43 -9.69 9.89 0.43
C GLY A 43 -9.07 10.21 1.80
N ILE A 44 -8.80 9.18 2.61
CA ILE A 44 -8.18 9.30 3.94
C ILE A 44 -6.68 9.06 3.79
N PHE A 45 -5.87 10.08 4.09
CA PHE A 45 -4.41 10.02 4.03
C PHE A 45 -3.82 10.14 5.44
N ALA A 46 -2.84 9.27 5.76
CA ALA A 46 -2.14 9.21 7.05
C ALA A 46 -0.68 9.67 6.91
#